data_AF-A0A3D1XMF3-F1
#
_entry.id   AF-A0A3D1XMF3-F1
#
_cell.length_a   1.000
_cell.length_b   1.000
_cell.length_c   1.000
_cell.angle_alpha   90.00
_cell.angle_beta   90.00
_cell.angle_gamma   90.00
#
_symmetry.space_group_name_H-M   'P 1'
#
loop_
_entity.id
_entity.type
_entity.pdbx_description
1 polymer ?
#
loop_
_entity_poly.entity_id
_entity_poly.type
_entity_poly.pdbx_seq_one_letter_code
_entity_poly.pdbx_strand_id
1 'polypeptide(L)'
;SLNLSKNNITDAGAKALAESSILEKLKKLDLNFNRIGDEGALAIAGSPNFSNLESLKLGQNKIGTEGAQALNESKTLQNLVHPIFGFY
;
A
#
# COMPACT_ATOMS: atom_id res chain seq x y z
N SER A 1 -1.14 -7.17 -12.04
CA SER A 1 -2.21 -6.71 -11.14
C SER A 1 -2.39 -7.78 -10.09
N LEU A 2 -2.55 -7.41 -8.82
CA LEU A 2 -2.73 -8.33 -7.70
C LEU A 2 -3.88 -7.82 -6.82
N ASN A 3 -4.87 -8.68 -6.57
CA ASN A 3 -6.00 -8.37 -5.71
C ASN A 3 -5.95 -9.26 -4.47
N LEU A 4 -5.76 -8.63 -3.32
CA LEU A 4 -5.74 -9.24 -2.00
C LEU A 4 -6.79 -8.58 -1.08
N SER A 5 -7.81 -7.95 -1.67
CA SER A 5 -8.90 -7.34 -0.90
C SER A 5 -9.66 -8.39 -0.09
N LYS A 6 -10.24 -7.97 1.04
CA LYS A 6 -11.06 -8.82 1.94
C LYS A 6 -10.29 -10.02 2.49
N ASN A 7 -9.05 -9.81 2.90
CA ASN A 7 -8.23 -10.80 3.61
C ASN A 7 -7.94 -10.34 5.05
N ASN A 8 -7.08 -11.07 5.74
CA ASN A 8 -6.60 -10.72 7.08
C ASN A 8 -5.15 -10.22 7.05
N ILE A 9 -4.76 -9.47 6.01
CA ILE A 9 -3.40 -8.91 5.92
C ILE A 9 -3.24 -7.86 7.02
N THR A 10 -2.28 -8.08 7.90
CA THR A 10 -1.85 -7.15 8.96
C THR A 10 -0.61 -6.38 8.53
N ASP A 11 -0.06 -5.55 9.41
CA ASP A 11 1.20 -4.84 9.19
C ASP A 11 2.35 -5.78 8.80
N ALA A 12 2.46 -6.94 9.44
CA ALA A 12 3.46 -7.94 9.11
C ALA A 12 3.30 -8.46 7.66
N GLY A 13 2.06 -8.65 7.22
CA GLY A 13 1.78 -9.07 5.83
C GLY A 13 2.06 -7.95 4.83
N ALA A 14 1.69 -6.71 5.15
CA ALA A 14 2.01 -5.54 4.33
C ALA A 14 3.53 -5.35 4.18
N LYS A 15 4.28 -5.55 5.25
CA LYS A 15 5.75 -5.53 5.24
C LYS A 15 6.33 -6.64 4.36
N ALA A 16 5.85 -7.87 4.48
CA ALA A 16 6.29 -8.97 3.62
C ALA A 16 6.02 -8.70 2.13
N LEU A 17 4.87 -8.08 1.81
CA LEU A 17 4.58 -7.64 0.44
C LEU A 17 5.55 -6.54 -0.01
N ALA A 18 5.81 -5.55 0.84
CA ALA A 18 6.74 -4.45 0.57
C ALA A 18 8.18 -4.94 0.31
N GLU A 19 8.62 -6.01 0.96
CA GLU A 19 9.96 -6.59 0.81
C GLU A 19 10.08 -7.53 -0.40
N SER A 20 8.96 -7.93 -1.02
CA SER A 20 8.96 -8.89 -2.12
C SER A 20 9.37 -8.27 -3.46
N SER A 21 10.55 -8.62 -3.96
CA SER A 21 11.05 -8.21 -5.28
C SER A 21 10.23 -8.79 -6.45
N ILE A 22 9.48 -9.87 -6.22
CA ILE A 22 8.58 -10.45 -7.23
C ILE A 22 7.49 -9.45 -7.63
N LEU A 23 7.14 -8.51 -6.74
CA LEU A 23 6.13 -7.50 -6.97
C LEU A 23 6.68 -6.22 -7.65
N GLU A 24 7.97 -6.14 -7.98
CA GLU A 24 8.61 -4.94 -8.55
C GLU A 24 7.93 -4.43 -9.83
N LYS A 25 7.45 -5.35 -10.67
CA LYS A 25 6.77 -5.03 -11.94
C LYS A 25 5.25 -4.83 -11.79
N LEU A 26 4.74 -4.87 -10.56
CA LEU A 26 3.31 -4.77 -10.31
C LEU A 26 2.83 -3.35 -10.62
N LYS A 27 1.76 -3.26 -11.42
CA LYS A 27 1.11 -1.98 -11.75
C LYS A 27 -0.10 -1.65 -10.88
N LYS A 28 -0.76 -2.66 -10.33
CA LYS A 28 -1.99 -2.50 -9.55
C LYS A 28 -1.99 -3.45 -8.37
N LEU A 29 -2.22 -2.90 -7.17
CA LEU A 29 -2.32 -3.62 -5.92
C LEU A 29 -3.60 -3.21 -5.19
N ASP A 30 -4.49 -4.17 -4.95
CA ASP A 30 -5.71 -3.96 -4.17
C ASP A 30 -5.59 -4.65 -2.80
N LEU A 31 -5.55 -3.86 -1.75
CA LEU A 31 -5.47 -4.27 -0.34
C LEU A 31 -6.69 -3.77 0.47
N ASN A 32 -7.79 -3.42 -0.19
CA ASN A 32 -8.98 -2.95 0.51
C ASN A 32 -9.52 -4.00 1.51
N PHE A 33 -10.19 -3.56 2.57
CA PHE A 33 -10.82 -4.46 3.55
C PHE A 33 -9.83 -5.46 4.16
N ASN A 34 -8.71 -4.97 4.68
CA ASN A 34 -7.72 -5.75 5.41
C ASN A 34 -7.54 -5.15 6.83
N ARG A 35 -6.45 -5.48 7.52
CA ARG A 35 -6.15 -5.03 8.89
C ARG A 35 -4.80 -4.30 8.97
N ILE A 36 -4.42 -3.61 7.89
CA ILE A 36 -3.18 -2.85 7.80
C ILE A 36 -3.32 -1.58 8.64
N GLY A 37 -2.39 -1.34 9.54
CA GLY A 37 -2.24 -0.13 10.33
C GLY A 37 -1.14 0.79 9.80
N ASP A 38 -0.71 1.72 10.64
CA ASP A 38 0.30 2.72 10.29
C ASP A 38 1.66 2.09 9.95
N GLU A 39 2.08 1.06 10.69
CA GLU A 39 3.35 0.36 10.43
C GLU A 39 3.39 -0.30 9.05
N GLY A 40 2.29 -0.96 8.64
CA GLY A 40 2.18 -1.56 7.32
C GLY A 40 2.10 -0.52 6.21
N ALA A 41 1.40 0.60 6.46
CA ALA A 41 1.36 1.74 5.54
C ALA A 41 2.76 2.36 5.33
N LEU A 42 3.52 2.55 6.41
CA LEU A 42 4.93 2.98 6.37
C LEU A 42 5.80 2.02 5.54
N ALA A 43 5.64 0.72 5.74
CA ALA A 43 6.38 -0.29 4.97
C ALA A 43 6.05 -0.23 3.47
N ILE A 44 4.76 -0.09 3.13
CA ILE A 44 4.31 0.07 1.73
C ILE A 44 4.87 1.37 1.14
N ALA A 45 4.78 2.48 1.87
CA ALA A 45 5.27 3.79 1.46
C ALA A 45 6.79 3.84 1.25
N GLY A 46 7.56 3.05 2.00
CA GLY A 46 9.01 2.96 1.87
C GLY A 46 9.50 1.92 0.86
N SER A 47 8.62 1.13 0.27
CA SER A 47 9.04 -0.01 -0.57
C SER A 47 9.57 0.44 -1.93
N PRO A 48 10.82 0.11 -2.30
CA PRO A 48 11.32 0.33 -3.65
C PRO A 48 10.65 -0.58 -4.69
N ASN A 49 10.11 -1.73 -4.24
CA ASN A 49 9.43 -2.70 -5.09
C ASN A 49 8.06 -2.19 -5.59
N PHE A 50 7.54 -1.11 -5.01
CA PHE A 50 6.28 -0.51 -5.44
C PHE A 50 6.45 0.74 -6.32
N SER A 51 7.68 1.00 -6.78
CA SER A 51 8.00 2.15 -7.65
C SER A 51 7.22 2.15 -8.97
N ASN A 52 6.82 0.99 -9.49
CA ASN A 52 6.05 0.88 -10.73
C ASN A 52 4.53 0.89 -10.53
N LEU A 53 4.02 0.99 -9.29
CA LEU A 53 2.57 0.99 -9.04
C LEU A 53 1.91 2.23 -9.64
N GLU A 54 0.83 1.98 -10.36
CA GLU A 54 -0.06 2.99 -10.94
C GLU A 54 -1.38 3.09 -10.15
N SER A 55 -1.73 2.04 -9.41
CA SER A 55 -2.90 1.98 -8.54
C SER A 55 -2.59 1.19 -7.26
N LEU A 56 -2.80 1.83 -6.12
CA LEU A 56 -2.75 1.23 -4.80
C LEU A 56 -4.08 1.53 -4.09
N LYS A 57 -4.77 0.50 -3.62
CA LYS A 57 -6.01 0.66 -2.85
C LYS A 57 -5.85 0.12 -1.44
N LEU A 58 -6.09 0.98 -0.46
CA LEU A 58 -5.92 0.68 0.97
C LEU A 58 -7.18 1.03 1.80
N GLY A 59 -8.31 1.28 1.15
CA GLY A 59 -9.56 1.61 1.83
C GLY A 59 -10.02 0.52 2.80
N GLN A 60 -10.74 0.91 3.86
CA GLN A 60 -11.26 -0.02 4.86
C GLN A 60 -10.14 -0.86 5.51
N ASN A 61 -9.04 -0.19 5.87
CA ASN A 61 -7.97 -0.69 6.72
C ASN A 61 -7.94 0.10 8.04
N LYS A 62 -6.94 -0.13 8.89
CA LYS A 62 -6.73 0.55 10.17
C LYS A 62 -5.65 1.63 10.11
N ILE A 63 -5.44 2.23 8.94
CA ILE A 63 -4.41 3.25 8.72
C ILE A 63 -4.87 4.55 9.38
N GLY A 64 -4.08 5.04 10.32
CA GLY A 64 -4.25 6.32 10.99
C GLY A 64 -3.51 7.44 10.28
N THR A 65 -3.33 8.55 10.99
CA THR A 65 -2.75 9.77 10.44
C THR A 65 -1.29 9.59 10.02
N GLU A 66 -0.50 8.84 10.81
CA GLU A 66 0.92 8.62 10.53
C GLU A 66 1.13 7.82 9.26
N GLY A 67 0.39 6.71 9.09
CA GLY A 67 0.47 5.89 7.88
C GLY A 67 -0.07 6.64 6.66
N ALA A 68 -1.11 7.45 6.84
CA ALA A 68 -1.63 8.28 5.74
C ALA A 68 -0.62 9.34 5.28
N GLN A 69 0.05 10.00 6.22
CA GLN A 69 1.12 10.95 5.91
C GLN A 69 2.29 10.25 5.20
N ALA A 70 2.73 9.10 5.69
CA ALA A 70 3.81 8.34 5.07
C ALA A 70 3.48 7.95 3.61
N LEU A 71 2.25 7.49 3.36
CA LEU A 71 1.77 7.17 2.02
C LEU A 71 1.75 8.40 1.10
N ASN A 72 1.34 9.55 1.62
CA ASN A 72 1.31 10.81 0.87
C ASN A 72 2.71 11.38 0.57
N GLU A 73 3.66 11.21 1.49
CA GLU A 73 5.05 11.68 1.36
C GLU A 73 5.98 10.64 0.70
N SER A 74 5.44 9.49 0.30
CA SER A 74 6.23 8.39 -0.27
C SER A 74 6.98 8.83 -1.53
N LYS A 75 8.29 8.65 -1.52
CA LYS A 75 9.16 8.86 -2.69
C LYS A 75 9.13 7.71 -3.69
N THR A 76 8.55 6.57 -3.32
CA THR A 76 8.50 5.39 -4.19
C THR A 76 7.17 5.30 -4.93
N LEU A 77 6.06 5.74 -4.33
CA LEU A 77 4.71 5.69 -4.92
C LEU A 77 4.41 6.84 -5.90
N GLN A 78 5.38 7.26 -6.70
CA GLN A 78 5.30 8.46 -7.56
C GLN A 78 4.45 8.26 -8.82
N ASN A 79 4.21 7.01 -9.24
CA ASN A 79 3.48 6.68 -10.46
C ASN A 79 1.97 6.47 -10.24
N LEU A 80 1.46 6.70 -9.02
CA LEU A 80 0.05 6.50 -8.71
C LEU A 80 -0.83 7.51 -9.46
N VAL A 81 -1.69 7.00 -10.33
CA VAL A 81 -2.58 7.81 -11.19
C VAL A 81 -3.78 8.33 -10.40
N HIS A 82 -4.10 7.70 -9.27
CA HIS A 82 -5.09 8.16 -8.32
C HIS A 82 -4.44 8.30 -6.93
N PRO A 83 -4.60 9.44 -6.25
CA PRO A 83 -4.13 9.58 -4.89
C PRO A 83 -4.67 8.43 -4.03
N ILE A 84 -3.84 7.96 -3.09
CA ILE A 84 -4.11 6.82 -2.20
C ILE A 84 -5.40 7.04 -1.38
N PHE A 85 -5.83 8.30 -1.26
CA PHE A 85 -7.05 8.74 -0.59
C PHE A 85 -8.08 9.24 -1.61
N GLY A 86 -8.90 8.32 -2.12
CA GLY A 86 -10.16 8.65 -2.78
C GLY A 86 -11.31 8.62 -1.79
N PHE A 87 -11.60 9.79 -1.20
CA PHE A 87 -12.84 10.23 -0.53
C PHE A 87 -13.31 9.54 0.77
N TYR A 88 -13.55 10.41 1.78
CA TYR A 88 -14.44 10.35 2.96
C TYR A 88 -14.86 8.99 3.55
#